data_AF-A0A1B2HBG4-F1
#
_entry.id   AF-A0A1B2HBG4-F1
#
_cell.length_a   1.000
_cell.length_b   1.000
_cell.length_c   1.000
_cell.angle_alpha   90.00
_cell.angle_beta   90.00
_cell.angle_gamma   90.00
#
_symmetry.space_group_name_H-M   'P 1'
#
loop_
_entity.id
_entity.type
_entity.pdbx_description
1 polymer ?
#
loop_
_entity_poly.entity_id
_entity_poly.type
_entity_poly.pdbx_seq_one_letter_code
_entity_poly.pdbx_strand_id
1 'polypeptide(L)'
;MTENDSGGKLAEELRLLIDTAAERMQPWLQRVAEAGDGSHTPETCGWCPVCNGVALLRGDRSELAAKAAEHAAGLVAVLRAALREPGAPPSAEPPGEPADAGQRVQHIKVVRKSD
;
A
#
# COMPACT_ATOMS: atom_id res chain seq x y z
N MET A 1 -30.96 13.23 16.97
CA MET A 1 -30.04 14.28 16.48
C MET A 1 -28.65 14.01 17.08
N THR A 2 -28.03 12.87 16.76
CA THR A 2 -26.88 12.31 17.52
C THR A 2 -25.82 11.60 16.66
N GLU A 3 -26.14 11.13 15.45
CA GLU A 3 -25.16 10.46 14.57
C GLU A 3 -24.13 11.42 13.95
N ASN A 4 -24.52 12.64 13.56
CA ASN A 4 -23.61 13.62 12.96
C ASN A 4 -22.54 14.15 13.94
N ASP A 5 -22.86 14.19 15.23
CA ASP A 5 -21.95 14.69 16.27
C ASP A 5 -20.81 13.69 16.53
N SER A 6 -21.13 12.38 16.52
CA SER A 6 -20.13 11.31 16.65
C SER A 6 -19.19 11.23 15.45
N GLY A 7 -19.71 11.44 14.23
CA GLY A 7 -18.89 11.53 13.02
C GLY A 7 -17.94 12.74 13.05
N GLY A 8 -18.41 13.88 13.55
CA GLY A 8 -17.59 15.08 13.74
C GLY A 8 -16.45 14.86 14.74
N LYS A 9 -16.75 14.25 15.89
CA LYS A 9 -15.75 13.93 16.92
C LYS A 9 -14.69 12.94 16.42
N LEU A 10 -15.09 11.88 15.73
CA LEU A 10 -14.16 10.90 15.15
C LEU A 10 -13.25 11.55 14.10
N ALA A 11 -13.80 12.42 13.24
CA ALA A 11 -13.02 13.14 12.24
C ALA A 11 -11.97 14.06 12.89
N GLU A 12 -12.30 14.65 14.03
CA GLU A 12 -11.38 15.50 14.79
C GLU A 12 -10.26 14.69 15.46
N GLU A 13 -10.61 13.57 16.10
CA GLU A 13 -9.62 12.64 16.65
C GLU A 13 -8.69 12.09 15.55
N LEU A 14 -9.24 11.75 14.38
CA LEU A 14 -8.45 11.33 13.22
C LEU A 14 -7.50 12.44 12.75
N ARG A 15 -7.95 13.70 12.70
CA ARG A 15 -7.07 14.83 12.35
C ARG A 15 -5.91 14.95 13.30
N LEU A 16 -6.19 14.93 14.61
CA LEU A 16 -5.16 14.98 15.65
C LEU A 16 -4.13 13.85 15.51
N LEU A 17 -4.59 12.64 15.19
CA LEU A 17 -3.69 11.51 14.90
C LEU A 17 -2.84 11.74 13.66
N ILE A 18 -3.44 12.25 12.58
CA ILE A 18 -2.73 12.55 11.32
C ILE A 18 -1.70 13.65 11.52
N ASP A 19 -2.03 14.72 12.24
CA ASP A 19 -1.09 15.82 12.52
C ASP A 19 0.12 15.30 13.32
N THR A 20 -0.12 14.50 14.35
CA THR A 20 0.95 13.86 15.14
C THR A 20 1.81 12.93 14.27
N ALA A 21 1.18 12.17 13.37
CA ALA A 21 1.88 11.30 12.44
C ALA A 21 2.70 12.11 11.43
N ALA A 22 2.18 13.23 10.91
CA ALA A 22 2.85 14.11 9.97
C ALA A 22 4.11 14.73 10.59
N GLU A 23 4.02 15.21 11.83
CA GLU A 23 5.17 15.70 12.59
C GLU A 23 6.27 14.62 12.74
N ARG A 24 5.86 13.37 13.01
CA ARG A 24 6.78 12.23 13.12
C ARG A 24 7.42 11.86 11.78
N MET A 25 6.69 12.04 10.67
CA MET A 25 7.16 11.72 9.32
C MET A 25 8.06 12.80 8.72
N GLN A 26 7.92 14.06 9.15
CA GLN A 26 8.72 15.19 8.68
C GLN A 26 10.25 14.92 8.59
N PRO A 27 10.93 14.34 9.59
CA PRO A 27 12.37 14.04 9.49
C PRO A 27 12.69 12.92 8.47
N TRP A 28 11.74 12.04 8.18
CA TRP A 28 11.92 11.05 7.12
C TRP A 28 11.70 11.67 5.75
N LEU A 29 10.68 12.51 5.60
CA LEU A 29 10.42 13.27 4.38
C LEU A 29 11.59 14.19 4.03
N GLN A 30 12.18 14.85 5.02
CA GLN A 30 13.36 15.69 4.85
C GLN A 30 14.56 14.86 4.33
N ARG A 31 14.81 13.67 4.91
CA ARG A 31 15.86 12.76 4.42
C ARG A 31 15.60 12.26 2.99
N VAL A 32 14.34 12.05 2.62
CA VAL A 32 13.97 11.66 1.25
C VAL A 32 14.15 12.84 0.29
N ALA A 33 13.80 14.06 0.71
CA ALA A 33 13.98 15.27 -0.07
C ALA A 33 15.46 15.57 -0.33
N GLU A 34 16.29 15.45 0.71
CA GLU A 34 17.76 15.56 0.62
C GLU A 34 18.35 14.40 -0.21
N ALA A 35 17.86 13.17 -0.08
CA ALA A 35 18.30 12.07 -0.96
C ALA A 35 17.91 12.28 -2.44
N GLY A 36 16.93 13.14 -2.72
CA GLY A 36 16.43 13.47 -4.06
C GLY A 36 17.17 14.61 -4.76
N ASP A 37 18.04 15.34 -4.05
CA ASP A 37 18.84 16.44 -4.64
C ASP A 37 20.13 15.94 -5.33
N GLY A 38 20.51 14.68 -5.06
CA GLY A 38 21.66 14.02 -5.67
C GLY A 38 21.38 13.57 -7.09
N SER A 39 21.71 14.40 -8.08
CA SER A 39 21.96 14.06 -9.50
C SER A 39 21.38 12.71 -9.97
N HIS A 40 20.06 12.63 -10.11
CA HIS A 40 19.41 11.45 -10.68
C HIS A 40 19.73 11.35 -12.17
N THR A 41 20.61 10.42 -12.53
CA THR A 41 20.80 10.02 -13.93
C THR A 41 19.67 9.07 -14.34
N PRO A 42 19.20 9.09 -15.61
CA PRO A 42 18.05 8.30 -16.07
C PRO A 42 18.17 6.79 -15.79
N GLU A 43 19.40 6.28 -15.69
CA GLU A 43 19.73 4.91 -15.31
C GLU A 43 19.40 4.55 -13.83
N THR A 44 19.26 5.54 -12.95
CA THR A 44 18.91 5.34 -11.53
C THR A 44 17.40 5.37 -11.26
N CYS A 45 16.59 5.79 -12.24
CA CYS A 45 15.13 5.85 -12.11
C CYS A 45 14.45 4.47 -12.05
N GLY A 46 15.16 3.38 -12.36
CA GLY A 46 14.63 2.01 -12.27
C GLY A 46 14.32 1.54 -10.85
N TRP A 47 14.97 2.11 -9.83
CA TRP A 47 14.78 1.75 -8.40
C TRP A 47 14.27 2.92 -7.55
N CYS A 48 14.21 4.15 -8.07
CA CYS A 48 13.79 5.30 -7.27
C CYS A 48 12.31 5.16 -6.84
N PRO A 49 12.00 5.09 -5.53
CA PRO A 49 10.63 4.90 -5.04
C PRO A 49 9.71 6.07 -5.40
N VAL A 50 10.25 7.28 -5.58
CA VAL A 50 9.47 8.44 -6.06
C VAL A 50 9.13 8.29 -7.54
N CYS A 51 10.10 7.93 -8.39
CA CYS A 51 9.83 7.69 -9.81
C CYS A 51 8.86 6.52 -10.02
N ASN A 52 8.98 5.47 -9.21
CA ASN A 52 8.05 4.34 -9.22
C ASN A 52 6.66 4.76 -8.73
N GLY A 53 6.58 5.55 -7.65
CA GLY A 53 5.33 6.16 -7.18
C GLY A 53 4.66 7.06 -8.23
N VAL A 54 5.42 7.90 -8.92
CA VAL A 54 4.93 8.74 -10.02
C VAL A 54 4.49 7.90 -11.21
N ALA A 55 5.18 6.81 -11.54
CA ALA A 55 4.76 5.87 -12.58
C ALA A 55 3.44 5.18 -12.22
N LEU A 56 3.25 4.80 -10.95
CA LEU A 56 1.98 4.28 -10.43
C LEU A 56 0.86 5.34 -10.52
N LEU A 57 1.13 6.59 -10.14
CA LEU A 57 0.17 7.70 -10.29
C LEU A 57 -0.14 8.02 -11.77
N ARG A 58 0.85 7.89 -12.65
CA ARG A 58 0.73 8.12 -14.10
C ARG A 58 0.04 6.96 -14.82
N GLY A 59 -0.16 5.83 -14.13
CA GLY A 59 -0.84 4.65 -14.67
C GLY A 59 0.01 3.82 -15.62
N ASP A 60 1.34 3.99 -15.59
CA ASP A 60 2.24 3.21 -16.43
C ASP A 60 2.35 1.79 -15.86
N ARG A 61 1.67 0.84 -16.52
CA ARG A 61 1.55 -0.62 -16.25
C ARG A 61 0.60 -1.02 -15.11
N SER A 62 -0.66 -0.85 -15.47
CA SER A 62 -1.93 -1.28 -14.88
C SER A 62 -2.13 -2.81 -14.78
N GLU A 63 -1.48 -3.47 -13.83
CA GLU A 63 -1.93 -4.78 -13.35
C GLU A 63 -1.99 -4.76 -11.81
N LEU A 64 -0.93 -4.23 -11.19
CA LEU A 64 -0.90 -3.92 -9.77
C LEU A 64 -1.91 -2.85 -9.37
N ALA A 65 -2.12 -1.82 -10.19
CA ALA A 65 -3.10 -0.76 -9.88
C ALA A 65 -4.55 -1.27 -9.93
N ALA A 66 -4.86 -2.19 -10.86
CA ALA A 66 -6.19 -2.81 -10.94
C ALA A 66 -6.43 -3.73 -9.74
N LYS A 67 -5.44 -4.57 -9.40
CA LYS A 67 -5.50 -5.43 -8.20
C LYS A 67 -5.57 -4.62 -6.91
N ALA A 68 -4.77 -3.56 -6.80
CA ALA A 68 -4.82 -2.64 -5.65
C ALA A 68 -6.18 -1.95 -5.55
N ALA A 69 -6.80 -1.55 -6.68
CA ALA A 69 -8.13 -0.97 -6.69
C ALA A 69 -9.22 -1.98 -6.25
N GLU A 70 -9.13 -3.24 -6.69
CA GLU A 70 -10.03 -4.32 -6.23
C GLU A 70 -9.93 -4.52 -4.71
N HIS A 71 -8.70 -4.62 -4.18
CA HIS A 71 -8.49 -4.76 -2.74
C HIS A 71 -8.88 -3.50 -1.94
N ALA A 72 -8.62 -2.30 -2.49
CA ALA A 72 -9.01 -1.03 -1.89
C ALA A 72 -10.54 -0.88 -1.83
N ALA A 73 -11.26 -1.32 -2.85
CA ALA A 73 -12.72 -1.31 -2.84
C ALA A 73 -13.28 -2.19 -1.72
N GLY A 74 -12.69 -3.38 -1.52
CA GLY A 74 -13.02 -4.26 -0.39
C GLY A 74 -12.73 -3.61 0.96
N LEU A 75 -11.54 -3.03 1.13
CA LEU A 75 -11.15 -2.34 2.37
C LEU A 75 -12.08 -1.14 2.67
N VAL A 76 -12.40 -0.33 1.65
CA VAL A 76 -13.32 0.80 1.80
C VAL A 76 -14.73 0.32 2.12
N ALA A 77 -15.19 -0.81 1.57
CA ALA A 77 -16.47 -1.40 1.93
C ALA A 77 -16.50 -1.83 3.40
N VAL A 78 -15.45 -2.51 3.89
CA VAL A 78 -15.31 -2.88 5.31
C VAL A 78 -15.25 -1.64 6.19
N LEU A 79 -14.50 -0.61 5.81
CA LEU A 79 -14.41 0.63 6.56
C LEU A 79 -15.78 1.33 6.65
N ARG A 80 -16.53 1.38 5.54
CA ARG A 80 -17.90 1.92 5.54
C ARG A 80 -18.86 1.09 6.40
N ALA A 81 -18.69 -0.23 6.43
CA ALA A 81 -19.47 -1.11 7.30
C ALA A 81 -19.13 -0.86 8.77
N ALA A 82 -17.83 -0.83 9.12
CA ALA A 82 -17.35 -0.55 10.47
C ALA A 82 -17.76 0.85 10.97
N LEU A 83 -17.78 1.86 10.10
CA LEU A 83 -18.27 3.20 10.43
C LEU A 83 -19.81 3.27 10.58
N ARG A 84 -20.54 2.33 9.97
CA ARG A 84 -22.00 2.21 10.12
C ARG A 84 -22.41 1.39 11.35
N GLU A 85 -21.57 0.45 11.78
CA GLU A 85 -21.82 -0.41 12.94
C GLU A 85 -20.89 -0.08 14.11
N PRO A 86 -21.31 0.81 15.02
CA PRO A 86 -20.66 0.92 16.32
C PRO A 86 -21.02 -0.32 17.16
N GLY A 87 -20.22 -1.41 17.04
CA GLY A 87 -20.06 -2.37 18.14
C GLY A 87 -20.53 -3.83 17.97
N ALA A 88 -20.29 -4.48 16.83
CA ALA A 88 -20.43 -5.95 16.73
C ALA A 88 -19.06 -6.65 16.61
N PRO A 89 -18.68 -7.57 17.52
CA PRO A 89 -17.43 -8.33 17.39
C PRO A 89 -17.53 -9.38 16.28
N PRO A 90 -16.51 -9.54 15.42
CA PRO A 90 -16.52 -10.56 14.38
C PRO A 90 -16.29 -11.95 15.01
N SER A 91 -17.24 -12.87 14.83
CA SER A 91 -16.99 -14.30 15.03
C SER A 91 -16.13 -14.83 13.88
N ALA A 92 -14.89 -15.20 14.17
CA ALA A 92 -13.99 -15.83 13.23
C ALA A 92 -14.21 -17.36 13.24
N GLU A 93 -14.74 -17.91 12.14
CA GLU A 93 -14.58 -19.33 11.84
C GLU A 93 -13.22 -19.55 11.14
N PRO A 94 -12.42 -20.55 11.55
CA PRO A 94 -11.09 -20.78 10.97
C PRO A 94 -11.22 -21.39 9.56
N PRO A 95 -10.53 -20.83 8.54
CA PRO A 95 -10.41 -21.47 7.23
C PRO A 95 -9.50 -22.70 7.30
N GLY A 96 -9.94 -23.82 6.72
CA GLY A 96 -9.14 -25.04 6.60
C GLY A 96 -7.88 -24.86 5.75
N GLU A 97 -6.78 -25.48 6.19
CA GLU A 97 -5.47 -25.48 5.54
C GLU A 97 -5.50 -26.11 4.13
N PRO A 98 -5.04 -25.41 3.08
CA PRO A 98 -4.69 -26.03 1.81
C PRO A 98 -3.26 -26.58 1.83
N ALA A 99 -3.12 -27.79 1.30
CA ALA A 99 -1.93 -28.62 1.24
C ALA A 99 -0.72 -27.98 0.52
N ASP A 100 0.46 -28.33 1.03
CA ASP A 100 1.82 -28.06 0.55
C ASP A 100 1.95 -28.18 -0.99
N ALA A 101 2.09 -27.03 -1.66
CA ALA A 101 2.42 -26.95 -3.07
C ALA A 101 3.94 -27.01 -3.23
N GLY A 102 4.47 -28.23 -3.36
CA GLY A 102 5.90 -28.50 -3.54
C GLY A 102 6.57 -27.61 -4.60
N GLN A 103 7.70 -27.02 -4.22
CA GLN A 103 8.46 -26.04 -5.00
C GLN A 103 9.03 -26.66 -6.28
N ARG A 104 8.47 -26.31 -7.45
CA ARG A 104 8.96 -26.79 -8.75
C ARG A 104 10.02 -25.86 -9.32
N VAL A 105 11.27 -26.32 -9.33
CA VAL A 105 12.40 -25.64 -9.97
C VAL A 105 12.56 -26.16 -11.40
N GLN A 106 12.61 -25.26 -12.39
CA GLN A 106 12.98 -25.63 -13.77
C GLN A 106 14.44 -25.33 -14.04
N HIS A 107 15.20 -26.37 -14.38
CA HIS A 107 16.60 -26.24 -14.79
C HIS A 107 16.71 -25.78 -16.24
N ILE A 108 17.27 -24.58 -16.43
CA ILE A 108 17.59 -24.03 -17.75
C ILE A 108 19.03 -24.45 -18.11
N LYS A 109 19.21 -25.06 -19.29
CA LYS A 109 20.53 -25.49 -19.76
C LYS A 109 21.20 -24.36 -20.56
N VAL A 110 22.29 -23.83 -20.02
CA VAL A 110 23.09 -22.78 -20.69
C VAL A 110 24.09 -23.43 -21.63
N VAL A 111 24.03 -23.10 -22.92
CA VAL A 111 25.02 -23.54 -23.92
C VAL A 111 25.99 -22.38 -24.15
N ARG A 112 27.29 -22.61 -23.96
CA ARG A 112 28.30 -21.60 -24.30
C ARG A 112 28.54 -21.63 -25.81
N LYS A 113 28.41 -20.46 -26.43
CA LYS A 113 28.71 -20.25 -27.84
C LYS A 113 30.23 -20.16 -27.99
N SER A 114 30.83 -21.07 -28.76
CA SER A 114 32.22 -20.94 -29.20
C SER A 114 32.26 -20.13 -30.48
N ASP A 115 33.19 -19.18 -30.55
CA ASP A 115 33.59 -18.44 -31.75
C ASP A 115 34.15 -19.37 -32.84
#